data_AF-A0A4Q2YIK8-F1
#
_entry.id   AF-A0A4Q2YIK8-F1
#
_cell.length_a   1.000
_cell.length_b   1.000
_cell.length_c   1.000
_cell.angle_alpha   90.00
_cell.angle_beta   90.00
_cell.angle_gamma   90.00
#
_symmetry.space_group_name_H-M   'P 1'
#
loop_
_entity.id
_entity.type
_entity.pdbx_description
1 polymer ?
#
loop_
_entity_poly.entity_id
_entity_poly.type
_entity_poly.pdbx_seq_one_letter_code
_entity_poly.pdbx_strand_id
1 'polypeptide(L)'
;MKIRFERNARTLITLWGGRDSSLFGYAQRQYGGLMRDYNHRTWKLYLDAAARGMRDGTAPGGDLVRDFTEDWLKERKRYPVAAEGDPVSAARMIWEKYGKQARIVAGPVGPLQINDFE
;
A
#
# COMPACT_ATOMS: atom_id res chain seq x y z
N MET A 1 -13.64 23.88 -1.50
CA MET A 1 -14.08 22.82 -2.44
C MET A 1 -12.97 21.81 -2.75
N LYS A 2 -11.81 22.21 -3.30
CA LYS A 2 -10.71 21.29 -3.71
C LYS A 2 -10.18 20.36 -2.60
N ILE A 3 -10.06 20.86 -1.36
CA ILE A 3 -9.54 20.09 -0.22
C ILE A 3 -10.38 18.85 0.12
N ARG A 4 -11.71 18.98 0.07
CA ARG A 4 -12.63 17.87 0.39
C ARG A 4 -12.52 16.77 -0.67
N PHE A 5 -12.39 17.14 -1.94
CA PHE A 5 -12.25 16.18 -3.03
C PHE A 5 -10.90 15.45 -2.99
N GLU A 6 -9.81 16.13 -2.66
CA GLU A 6 -8.51 15.46 -2.46
C GLU A 6 -8.58 14.45 -1.31
N ARG A 7 -9.16 14.84 -0.16
CA ARG A 7 -9.33 13.91 0.96
C ARG A 7 -10.21 12.72 0.57
N ASN A 8 -11.33 12.95 -0.12
CA ASN A 8 -12.21 11.87 -0.59
C ASN A 8 -11.48 10.91 -1.53
N ALA A 9 -10.71 11.43 -2.50
CA ALA A 9 -9.94 10.61 -3.43
C ALA A 9 -8.89 9.75 -2.70
N ARG A 10 -8.17 10.33 -1.73
CA ARG A 10 -7.20 9.62 -0.91
C ARG A 10 -7.87 8.58 -0.01
N THR A 11 -9.00 8.92 0.61
CA THR A 11 -9.77 8.00 1.46
C THR A 11 -10.23 6.79 0.67
N LEU A 12 -10.80 6.98 -0.53
CA LEU A 12 -11.35 5.89 -1.35
C LEU A 12 -10.31 4.79 -1.64
N ILE A 13 -9.06 5.17 -1.90
CA ILE A 13 -7.97 4.24 -2.22
C ILE A 13 -7.15 3.77 -1.00
N THR A 14 -7.56 4.13 0.22
CA THR A 14 -6.90 3.73 1.47
C THR A 14 -7.91 3.18 2.47
N LEU A 15 -8.47 4.01 3.36
CA LEU A 15 -9.46 3.62 4.37
C LEU A 15 -10.81 3.19 3.78
N TRP A 16 -11.10 3.60 2.55
CA TRP A 16 -12.37 3.49 1.84
C TRP A 16 -13.52 4.29 2.50
N GLY A 17 -13.70 4.14 3.81
CA GLY A 17 -14.61 4.92 4.66
C GLY A 17 -13.89 5.67 5.79
N GLY A 18 -14.55 5.74 6.95
CA GLY A 18 -13.96 6.30 8.18
C GLY A 18 -12.81 5.46 8.74
N ARG A 19 -12.17 5.96 9.81
CA ARG A 19 -11.03 5.32 10.48
C ARG A 19 -11.22 3.82 10.73
N ASP A 20 -12.38 3.47 11.27
CA ASP A 20 -12.70 2.10 11.71
C ASP A 20 -13.45 1.30 10.64
N SER A 21 -13.37 1.73 9.37
CA SER A 21 -13.97 0.98 8.26
C SER A 21 -13.35 -0.42 8.16
N SER A 22 -14.22 -1.42 8.00
CA SER A 22 -13.86 -2.80 7.68
C SER A 22 -13.28 -2.95 6.27
N LEU A 23 -13.44 -1.94 5.41
CA LEU A 23 -12.97 -1.93 4.02
C LEU A 23 -11.57 -1.30 3.87
N PHE A 24 -10.80 -1.25 4.96
CA PHE A 24 -9.44 -0.73 4.92
C PHE A 24 -8.58 -1.53 3.94
N GLY A 25 -8.03 -0.85 2.93
CA GLY A 25 -7.20 -1.45 1.89
C GLY A 25 -7.98 -2.02 0.70
N TYR A 26 -9.32 -1.97 0.72
CA TYR A 26 -10.16 -2.60 -0.31
C TYR A 26 -9.87 -2.13 -1.73
N ALA A 27 -9.73 -0.80 -1.93
CA ALA A 27 -9.44 -0.22 -3.24
C ALA A 27 -8.00 0.30 -3.38
N GLN A 28 -7.06 -0.30 -2.63
CA GLN A 28 -5.65 0.08 -2.67
C GLN A 28 -5.05 -0.11 -4.07
N ARG A 29 -4.16 0.81 -4.47
CA ARG A 29 -3.55 0.84 -5.80
C ARG A 29 -2.03 0.78 -5.71
N GLN A 30 -1.38 0.39 -6.80
CA GLN A 30 0.07 0.37 -6.95
C GLN A 30 0.58 1.58 -7.78
N TYR A 31 0.09 2.78 -7.45
CA TYR A 31 0.52 4.01 -8.12
C TYR A 31 1.84 4.50 -7.56
N GLY A 32 2.76 5.00 -8.38
CA GLY A 32 4.12 5.36 -7.95
C GLY A 32 4.16 6.30 -6.73
N GLY A 33 3.34 7.36 -6.73
CA GLY A 33 3.21 8.27 -5.59
C GLY A 33 2.68 7.59 -4.32
N LEU A 34 1.63 6.77 -4.46
CA LEU A 34 1.03 6.03 -3.34
C LEU A 34 1.98 4.94 -2.81
N MET A 35 2.69 4.24 -3.69
CA MET A 35 3.68 3.24 -3.31
C MET A 35 4.82 3.85 -2.48
N ARG A 36 5.34 5.00 -2.91
CA ARG A 36 6.43 5.69 -2.23
C ARG A 36 5.99 6.33 -0.91
N ASP A 37 4.92 7.10 -0.94
CA ASP A 37 4.57 8.01 0.16
C ASP A 37 3.54 7.44 1.14
N TYR A 38 2.90 6.31 0.81
CA TYR A 38 1.93 5.65 1.67
C TYR A 38 2.32 4.18 1.92
N ASN A 39 2.28 3.32 0.90
CA ASN A 39 2.47 1.87 1.09
C ASN A 39 3.84 1.52 1.69
N HIS A 40 4.91 2.13 1.21
CA HIS A 40 6.24 1.94 1.78
C HIS A 40 6.32 2.39 3.25
N ARG A 41 5.69 3.52 3.60
CA ARG A 41 5.69 4.05 4.97
C ARG A 41 4.88 3.17 5.93
N THR A 42 3.75 2.63 5.49
CA THR A 42 2.94 1.71 6.32
C THR A 42 3.70 0.42 6.62
N TRP A 43 4.34 -0.17 5.61
CA TRP A 43 5.21 -1.34 5.80
C TRP A 43 6.38 -1.04 6.74
N LYS A 44 7.08 0.08 6.54
CA LYS A 44 8.18 0.48 7.41
C LYS A 44 7.71 0.65 8.86
N LEU A 45 6.59 1.33 9.07
CA LEU A 45 6.03 1.58 10.40
C LEU A 45 5.71 0.26 11.13
N TYR A 46 5.07 -0.68 10.43
CA TYR A 46 4.78 -2.01 10.97
C TYR A 46 6.05 -2.80 11.27
N LEU A 47 7.00 -2.88 10.32
CA LEU A 47 8.24 -3.64 10.48
C LEU A 47 9.11 -3.07 11.61
N ASP A 48 9.20 -1.75 11.73
CA ASP A 48 9.92 -1.09 12.83
C ASP A 48 9.27 -1.40 14.18
N ALA A 49 7.93 -1.42 14.25
CA ALA A 49 7.20 -1.79 15.46
C ALA A 49 7.37 -3.28 15.81
N ALA A 50 7.32 -4.17 14.82
CA ALA A 50 7.55 -5.59 15.02
C ALA A 50 8.98 -5.87 15.50
N ALA A 51 9.98 -5.18 14.94
CA ALA A 51 11.37 -5.30 15.36
C ALA A 51 11.60 -4.86 16.81
N ARG A 52 10.93 -3.80 17.28
CA ARG A 52 10.93 -3.41 18.70
C ARG A 52 10.21 -4.46 19.55
N GLY A 53 9.04 -4.88 19.10
CA GLY A 53 8.23 -5.90 19.77
C GLY A 53 8.96 -7.20 20.05
N MET A 54 9.81 -7.66 19.13
CA MET A 54 10.66 -8.84 19.34
C MET A 54 11.70 -8.68 20.45
N ARG A 55 12.13 -7.45 20.76
CA ARG A 55 13.08 -7.16 21.85
C ARG A 55 12.36 -7.00 23.18
N ASP A 56 11.21 -6.34 23.15
CA ASP A 56 10.48 -5.90 24.34
C ASP A 56 9.36 -6.88 24.75
N GLY A 57 9.13 -7.94 23.96
CA GLY A 57 8.08 -8.93 24.20
C GLY A 57 6.65 -8.44 23.93
N THR A 58 6.49 -7.45 23.05
CA THR A 58 5.20 -6.81 22.74
C THR A 58 4.82 -6.94 21.27
N ALA A 59 3.52 -6.99 20.95
CA ALA A 59 3.06 -6.99 19.55
C ALA A 59 2.89 -5.55 19.03
N PRO A 60 3.05 -5.31 17.71
CA PRO A 60 2.66 -4.03 17.12
C PRO A 60 1.19 -3.72 17.42
N GLY A 61 0.88 -2.46 17.77
CA GLY A 61 -0.49 -2.02 17.99
C GLY A 61 -1.34 -2.15 16.72
N GLY A 62 -2.56 -2.69 16.86
CA GLY A 62 -3.46 -2.97 15.73
C GLY A 62 -3.88 -1.74 14.94
N ASP A 63 -3.87 -0.56 15.57
CA ASP A 63 -4.31 0.70 14.97
C ASP A 63 -3.17 1.53 14.38
N LEU A 64 -1.92 1.11 14.54
CA LEU A 64 -0.72 1.86 14.17
C LEU A 64 -0.77 2.41 12.73
N VAL A 65 -1.23 1.59 11.79
CA VAL A 65 -1.34 1.97 10.38
C VAL A 65 -2.56 2.86 10.13
N ARG A 66 -3.67 2.66 10.84
CA ARG A 66 -4.88 3.48 10.72
C ARG A 66 -4.61 4.90 11.19
N ASP A 67 -3.94 5.06 12.33
CA ASP A 67 -3.53 6.36 12.86
C ASP A 67 -2.66 7.14 11.87
N PHE A 68 -1.63 6.47 11.36
CA PHE A 68 -0.79 7.03 10.32
C PHE A 68 -1.59 7.44 9.07
N THR A 69 -2.56 6.61 8.67
CA THR A 69 -3.37 6.86 7.47
C THR A 69 -4.22 8.12 7.64
N GLU A 70 -4.85 8.31 8.79
CA GLU A 70 -5.64 9.51 9.06
C GLU A 70 -4.83 10.80 8.97
N ASP A 71 -3.57 10.76 9.42
CA ASP A 71 -2.66 11.90 9.28
C ASP A 71 -2.22 12.09 7.82
N TRP A 72 -1.91 10.99 7.12
CA TRP A 72 -1.56 11.05 5.70
C TRP A 72 -2.68 11.64 4.82
N LEU A 73 -3.95 11.39 5.15
CA LEU A 73 -5.11 12.00 4.47
C LEU A 73 -5.16 13.53 4.60
N LYS A 74 -4.49 14.10 5.61
CA LYS A 74 -4.40 15.56 5.83
C LYS A 74 -3.24 16.20 5.06
N GLU A 75 -2.30 15.40 4.55
CA GLU A 75 -1.21 15.90 3.71
C GLU A 75 -1.74 16.52 2.40
N ARG A 76 -0.93 17.40 1.79
CA ARG A 76 -1.27 18.15 0.54
C ARG A 76 -0.18 18.07 -0.51
N LYS A 77 0.64 17.02 -0.45
CA LYS A 77 1.70 16.78 -1.42
C LYS A 77 1.10 16.62 -2.82
N ARG A 78 1.62 17.38 -3.78
CA ARG A 78 1.30 17.24 -5.20
C ARG A 78 2.12 16.10 -5.80
N TYR A 79 1.49 15.36 -6.71
CA TYR A 79 2.12 14.27 -7.44
C TYR A 79 2.29 14.65 -8.91
N PRO A 80 3.35 14.18 -9.58
CA PRO A 80 3.50 14.34 -11.02
C PRO A 80 2.30 13.74 -11.77
N VAL A 81 1.89 14.41 -12.85
CA VAL A 81 0.83 13.93 -13.76
C VAL A 81 1.39 13.34 -15.05
N ALA A 82 2.69 13.55 -15.31
CA ALA A 82 3.43 12.90 -16.37
C ALA A 82 4.20 11.71 -15.82
N ALA A 83 4.39 10.68 -16.65
CA ALA A 83 5.23 9.54 -16.30
C ALA A 83 6.71 9.96 -16.18
N GLU A 84 7.44 9.29 -15.30
CA GLU A 84 8.87 9.54 -15.04
C GLU A 84 9.64 8.23 -15.02
N GLY A 85 10.86 8.24 -15.58
CA GLY A 85 11.77 7.08 -15.62
C GLY A 85 11.55 6.12 -16.80
N ASP A 86 12.42 5.11 -16.90
CA ASP A 86 12.34 4.04 -17.89
C ASP A 86 11.83 2.74 -17.24
N PRO A 87 10.62 2.26 -17.61
CA PRO A 87 10.05 1.04 -17.04
C PRO A 87 10.87 -0.22 -17.36
N VAL A 88 11.55 -0.29 -18.52
CA VAL A 88 12.32 -1.47 -18.91
C VAL A 88 13.57 -1.60 -18.05
N SER A 89 14.30 -0.49 -17.86
CA SER A 89 15.45 -0.45 -16.97
C SER A 89 15.07 -0.77 -15.52
N ALA A 90 13.97 -0.22 -15.02
CA ALA A 90 13.47 -0.53 -13.68
C ALA A 90 13.11 -2.02 -13.50
N ALA A 91 12.43 -2.61 -14.48
CA ALA A 91 12.07 -4.03 -14.46
C ALA A 91 13.31 -4.93 -14.45
N ARG A 92 14.31 -4.63 -15.29
CA ARG A 92 15.59 -5.37 -15.31
C ARG A 92 16.31 -5.31 -13.96
N MET A 93 16.41 -4.13 -13.37
CA MET A 93 17.03 -3.95 -12.06
C MET A 93 16.35 -4.83 -10.98
N ILE A 94 15.02 -4.84 -10.95
CA ILE A 94 14.26 -5.66 -9.98
C ILE A 94 14.50 -7.15 -10.24
N TRP A 95 14.45 -7.59 -11.51
CA TRP A 95 14.67 -8.98 -11.89
C TRP A 95 16.09 -9.46 -11.53
N GLU A 96 17.12 -8.66 -11.82
CA GLU A 96 18.50 -9.00 -11.49
C GLU A 96 18.71 -9.15 -9.98
N LYS A 97 18.05 -8.30 -9.18
CA LYS A 97 18.20 -8.29 -7.73
C LYS A 97 17.42 -9.40 -7.03
N TYR A 98 16.18 -9.66 -7.46
CA TYR A 98 15.23 -10.52 -6.73
C TYR A 98 14.77 -11.76 -7.51
N GLY A 99 15.00 -11.80 -8.83
CA GLY A 99 14.48 -12.85 -9.71
C GLY A 99 15.02 -14.25 -9.40
N LYS A 100 16.26 -14.36 -8.92
CA LYS A 100 16.87 -15.65 -8.52
C LYS A 100 16.21 -16.26 -7.28
N GLN A 101 15.70 -15.42 -6.38
CA GLN A 101 15.00 -15.83 -5.16
C GLN A 101 13.48 -15.86 -5.34
N ALA A 102 12.98 -15.35 -6.47
CA ALA A 102 11.56 -15.37 -6.77
C ALA A 102 11.10 -16.83 -6.84
N ARG A 103 10.14 -17.17 -5.99
CA ARG A 103 9.54 -18.50 -6.04
C ARG A 103 8.84 -18.65 -7.39
N ILE A 104 9.14 -19.71 -8.13
CA ILE A 104 8.32 -20.10 -9.28
C ILE A 104 6.92 -20.38 -8.71
N VAL A 105 5.99 -19.46 -8.93
CA VAL A 105 4.57 -19.74 -8.70
C VAL A 105 4.18 -20.69 -9.83
N ALA A 106 4.17 -21.98 -9.53
CA ALA A 106 3.95 -23.02 -10.52
C ALA A 106 2.58 -22.85 -11.19
N GLY A 107 2.60 -22.64 -12.50
CA GLY A 107 1.48 -22.78 -13.43
C GLY A 107 0.43 -21.65 -13.42
N PRO A 108 -0.33 -21.50 -14.52
CA PRO A 108 -1.57 -20.73 -14.47
C PRO A 108 -2.44 -21.34 -13.38
N VAL A 109 -2.71 -20.58 -12.32
CA VAL A 109 -3.81 -20.90 -11.43
C VAL A 109 -5.03 -20.90 -12.34
N GLY A 110 -5.78 -22.01 -12.37
CA GLY A 110 -7.05 -22.07 -13.10
C GLY A 110 -7.89 -20.82 -12.79
N PRO A 111 -8.77 -20.39 -13.72
CA PRO A 111 -9.49 -19.14 -13.57
C PRO A 111 -10.05 -19.01 -12.16
N LEU A 112 -9.81 -17.85 -11.53
CA LEU A 112 -10.33 -17.54 -10.20
C LEU A 112 -11.80 -17.94 -10.20
N GLN A 113 -12.16 -18.89 -9.35
CA GLN A 113 -13.55 -19.27 -9.12
C GLN A 113 -14.19 -18.10 -8.37
N ILE A 114 -14.52 -17.04 -9.11
CA ILE A 114 -15.31 -15.93 -8.60
C ILE A 114 -16.73 -16.49 -8.56
N ASN A 115 -17.15 -16.93 -7.38
CA ASN A 115 -18.55 -17.22 -7.13
C ASN A 115 -19.25 -15.86 -7.00
N ASP A 116 -19.69 -15.33 -8.13
CA ASP A 116 -20.68 -14.25 -8.19
C ASP A 116 -22.00 -14.84 -7.68
N PHE A 117 -22.15 -14.90 -6.35
CA PHE A 117 -23.46 -15.11 -5.74
C PHE A 117 -24.22 -13.79 -5.88
N GLU A 118 -25.07 -13.72 -6.92
CA GLU A 118 -26.18 -12.77 -7.00
C GLU A 118 -27.14 -12.92 -5.81
#